data_AF-A0A1C3XKC8-F1
#
_entry.id   AF-A0A1C3XKC8-F1
#
_cell.length_a   1.000
_cell.length_b   1.000
_cell.length_c   1.000
_cell.angle_alpha   90.00
_cell.angle_beta   90.00
_cell.angle_gamma   90.00
#
_symmetry.space_group_name_H-M   'P 1'
#
loop_
_entity.id
_entity.type
_entity.pdbx_description
1 polymer ?
#
loop_
_entity_poly.entity_id
_entity_poly.type
_entity_poly.pdbx_seq_one_letter_code
_entity_poly.pdbx_strand_id
1 'polypeptide(L)' 'MITYFKYVPHGFAHVWEAAGWIKTPALNGTHHDHYSALMQAGPNCKLDQDGEPICPPLETAA' A
#
# COMPACT_ATOMS: atom_id res chain seq x y z
N MET A 1 -13.27 4.68 10.73
CA MET A 1 -12.03 4.85 9.95
C MET A 1 -12.14 3.91 8.76
N ILE A 2 -12.21 4.42 7.54
CA ILE A 2 -12.29 3.57 6.34
C ILE A 2 -10.89 3.03 6.10
N THR A 3 -10.73 1.71 6.17
CA THR A 3 -9.44 1.07 5.88
C THR A 3 -9.39 0.76 4.39
N TYR A 4 -8.63 1.57 3.63
CA TYR A 4 -8.40 1.32 2.21
C TYR A 4 -7.35 0.24 2.04
N PHE A 5 -7.68 -0.79 1.26
CA PHE A 5 -6.80 -1.91 0.95
C PHE A 5 -6.55 -2.00 -0.55
N LYS A 6 -5.31 -2.30 -0.93
CA LYS A 6 -4.90 -2.50 -2.32
C LYS A 6 -4.12 -3.79 -2.49
N TYR A 7 -4.52 -4.60 -3.46
CA TYR A 7 -3.73 -5.75 -3.91
C TYR A 7 -2.68 -5.26 -4.91
N VAL A 8 -1.42 -5.63 -4.70
CA VAL A 8 -0.30 -5.25 -5.58
C VAL A 8 0.54 -6.46 -5.94
N PRO A 9 1.23 -6.41 -7.09
CA PRO A 9 2.20 -7.43 -7.42
C PRO A 9 3.26 -7.59 -6.34
N HIS A 10 3.61 -8.82 -5.97
CA HIS A 10 4.61 -9.10 -4.93
C HIS A 10 5.93 -8.39 -5.24
N GLY A 11 6.39 -8.48 -6.50
CA GLY A 11 7.60 -7.82 -6.97
C GLY A 11 7.56 -6.28 -6.91
N PHE A 12 6.38 -5.68 -6.81
CA PHE A 12 6.19 -4.22 -6.72
C PHE A 12 5.84 -3.74 -5.31
N ALA A 13 5.64 -4.64 -4.33
CA ALA A 13 5.24 -4.26 -2.99
C ALA A 13 6.22 -3.27 -2.34
N HIS A 14 7.51 -3.41 -2.62
CA HIS A 14 8.55 -2.49 -2.14
C HIS A 14 8.36 -1.04 -2.62
N VAL A 15 7.82 -0.82 -3.82
CA VAL A 15 7.51 0.52 -4.36
C VAL A 15 6.39 1.17 -3.54
N TRP A 16 5.37 0.40 -3.20
CA TRP A 16 4.24 0.85 -2.38
C TRP A 16 4.67 1.10 -0.93
N GLU A 17 5.50 0.23 -0.37
CA GLU A 17 6.11 0.43 0.96
C GLU A 17 6.91 1.74 1.02
N ALA A 18 7.74 1.99 0.00
CA ALA A 18 8.48 3.25 -0.12
C ALA A 18 7.56 4.47 -0.25
N ALA A 19 6.40 4.32 -0.91
CA ALA A 19 5.38 5.35 -1.02
C ALA A 19 4.54 5.53 0.26
N GLY A 20 4.90 4.89 1.38
CA GLY A 20 4.22 5.05 2.67
C GLY A 20 3.06 4.11 2.93
N TRP A 21 2.88 3.07 2.11
CA TRP A 21 1.90 2.01 2.37
C TRP A 21 2.46 0.94 3.31
N ILE A 22 1.59 0.27 4.05
CA ILE A 22 1.94 -0.79 4.99
C ILE A 22 1.53 -2.13 4.38
N LYS A 23 2.49 -3.03 4.21
CA LYS A 23 2.20 -4.42 3.82
C LYS A 23 1.50 -5.14 4.97
N THR A 24 0.34 -5.73 4.69
CA THR A 24 -0.44 -6.46 5.69
C THR A 24 -0.02 -7.93 5.73
N PRO A 25 0.09 -8.54 6.92
CA PRO A 25 0.63 -9.88 7.07
C PRO A 25 -0.31 -10.99 6.57
N ALA A 26 -1.62 -10.76 6.51
CA ALA A 26 -2.62 -11.79 6.25
C ALA A 26 -2.55 -12.43 4.85
N LEU A 27 -1.90 -11.77 3.89
CA LEU A 27 -1.77 -12.23 2.50
C LEU A 27 -0.33 -12.23 1.99
N ASN A 28 0.64 -11.88 2.85
CA ASN A 28 2.05 -11.96 2.50
C ASN A 28 2.47 -13.43 2.40
N GLY A 29 2.40 -13.99 1.18
CA GLY A 29 2.76 -15.40 0.91
C GLY A 29 1.58 -16.32 0.60
N THR A 30 0.35 -15.82 0.48
CA THR A 30 -0.71 -16.60 -0.18
C THR A 30 -0.45 -16.54 -1.68
N HIS A 31 0.22 -17.57 -2.23
CA HIS A 31 0.68 -17.69 -3.62
C HIS A 31 -0.46 -17.75 -4.67
N HIS A 32 -1.36 -16.76 -4.68
CA HIS A 32 -2.33 -16.55 -5.75
C HIS A 32 -1.69 -15.69 -6.85
N ASP A 33 -0.67 -16.27 -7.49
CA ASP A 33 0.04 -15.65 -8.62
C ASP A 33 0.80 -14.34 -8.26
N HIS A 34 1.19 -13.56 -9.27
CA HIS A 34 1.99 -12.33 -9.13
C HIS A 34 1.40 -11.27 -8.18
N TYR A 35 0.10 -11.29 -7.84
CA TYR A 35 -0.66 -10.20 -7.15
C TYR A 35 -1.00 -10.45 -5.67
N SER A 36 -0.10 -11.03 -4.91
CA SER A 36 -0.40 -11.52 -3.54
C SER A 36 -0.19 -10.51 -2.40
N ALA A 37 0.38 -9.33 -2.62
CA ALA A 37 0.64 -8.41 -1.52
C ALA A 37 -0.57 -7.49 -1.25
N LEU A 38 -1.19 -7.64 -0.08
CA LEU A 38 -2.22 -6.70 0.39
C LEU A 38 -1.57 -5.53 1.13
N MET A 39 -1.77 -4.33 0.63
CA MET A 39 -1.25 -3.08 1.18
C MET A 39 -2.38 -2.27 1.81
N GLN A 40 -2.08 -1.61 2.92
CA GLN A 40 -2.95 -0.65 3.59
C GLN A 40 -2.33 0.75 3.52
N ALA A 41 -3.14 1.79 3.37
CA ALA A 41 -2.66 3.16 3.48
C ALA A 41 -2.01 3.39 4.86
N GLY A 42 -0.76 3.87 4.88
CA GLY A 42 -0.04 4.12 6.11
C GLY A 42 -0.48 5.42 6.81
N PRO A 43 0.06 5.70 8.01
CA PRO A 43 -0.33 6.85 8.83
C PRO A 43 -0.02 8.21 8.17
N ASN A 44 0.87 8.23 7.18
CA ASN A 44 1.25 9.45 6.45
C ASN A 44 0.41 9.66 5.18
N CYS A 45 -0.48 8.73 4.84
CA CYS A 45 -1.41 8.87 3.71
C CYS A 45 -2.67 9.61 4.14
N LYS A 46 -3.16 10.51 3.30
CA LYS A 46 -4.45 11.20 3.47
C LYS A 46 -5.47 10.65 2.49
N LEU A 47 -6.75 10.71 2.82
CA LEU A 47 -7.80 10.42 1.83
C LEU A 47 -8.13 11.69 1.06
N ASP A 48 -8.33 11.58 -0.25
CA ASP A 48 -8.88 12.65 -1.08
C ASP A 48 -10.41 12.75 -0.96
N GLN A 49 -11.01 13.58 -1.81
CA GLN A 49 -12.46 13.81 -1.82
C GLN A 49 -13.26 12.58 -2.26
N ASP A 50 -12.64 11.68 -3.00
CA ASP A 50 -13.21 10.43 -3.50
C ASP A 50 -12.93 9.24 -2.55
N GLY A 51 -12.17 9.48 -1.48
CA GLY A 51 -11.78 8.47 -0.50
C GLY A 51 -10.59 7.62 -0.93
N GLU A 52 -9.83 8.04 -1.94
CA GLU A 52 -8.59 7.39 -2.36
C GLU A 52 -7.41 7.89 -1.53
N PRO A 53 -6.51 6.99 -1.09
CA PRO A 53 -5.34 7.38 -0.31
C PRO A 53 -4.26 8.05 -1.18
N ILE A 54 -3.98 9.31 -0.88
CA ILE A 54 -2.84 10.08 -1.35
C ILE A 54 -1.71 9.96 -0.32
N CYS A 55 -0.62 9.31 -0.69
CA CYS A 55 0.58 9.21 0.12
C CYS A 55 1.69 10.15 -0.40
N PRO A 56 2.59 10.64 0.47
CA PRO A 56 3.65 11.55 0.05
C PRO A 56 4.55 10.90 -1.02
N PRO A 57 4.99 11.68 -2.03
CA PRO A 57 5.87 11.17 -3.08
C PRO A 57 7.24 10.77 -2.50
N LEU A 58 7.86 9.78 -3.14
CA LEU A 58 9.13 9.16 -2.74
C LEU A 58 10.26 10.17 -2.49
N GLU A 59 10.22 11.33 -3.15
CA GLU A 59 11.24 12.38 -3.05
C GLU A 59 11.19 13.19 -1.74
N THR A 60 10.15 13.03 -0.92
CA THR A 60 9.96 13.77 0.35
C THR A 60 10.36 13.00 1.60
N ALA A 61 10.91 11.79 1.48
CA ALA A 61 11.28 10.93 2.61
C ALA A 61 12.78 10.99 3.00
N ALA A 62 13.49 12.06 2.62
CA ALA A 62 14.90 12.30 2.92
C ALA A 62 15.09 13.30 4.07
#